data_AF-A0A094PSA0-F1
#
_entry.id   AF-A0A094PSA0-F1
#
_cell.length_a   1.000
_cell.length_b   1.000
_cell.length_c   1.000
_cell.angle_alpha   90.00
_cell.angle_beta   90.00
_cell.angle_gamma   90.00
#
_symmetry.space_group_name_H-M   'P 1'
#
loop_
_entity.id
_entity.type
_entity.pdbx_description
1 polymer ?
#
loop_
_entity_poly.entity_id
_entity_poly.type
_entity_poly.pdbx_seq_one_letter_code
_entity_poly.pdbx_strand_id
1 'polypeptide(L)'
;MAELLAGAAVVNIDPPLPADPQGFVRRAFAVRDSLDECQVRALVISNGTTQLAILTADLANIDPYFADRIRSTIAIASGISYDSILLNVSHSHGGLWPREHKEKLHGEFAELTPGEIAYFERLPFDYASAVVKAMARLKPARISGGTGIAPGLAVNRRERTEDGRTILGWNKENFIDEEVPTIRIDSHTGDAIATLVGFGCHPVSLGGEVPFSGSDFIGPLRNQVELIRGGICLFLQGAAGNVLPLEAFFDHPGPEVLMGKRLGIEAVHAVVDAEPREMEIERIAYGSVTPIALYRKRVKSPQPSQPIASIRKVLQLPLNPAMTLSEMEDELAAKRSDFEGKKAAGAGREI
;
A
#
# COMPACT_ATOMS: atom_id res chain seq x y z
N MET A 1 -29.94 14.97 -7.15
CA MET A 1 -28.64 14.31 -7.41
C MET A 1 -28.52 13.14 -6.45
N ALA A 2 -28.03 12.00 -6.92
CA ALA A 2 -27.91 10.81 -6.08
C ALA A 2 -26.88 11.01 -4.96
N GLU A 3 -27.18 10.47 -3.79
CA GLU A 3 -26.35 10.57 -2.59
C GLU A 3 -25.07 9.75 -2.75
N LEU A 4 -23.94 10.28 -2.25
CA LEU A 4 -22.69 9.53 -2.21
C LEU A 4 -22.78 8.46 -1.12
N LEU A 5 -22.48 7.23 -1.47
CA LEU A 5 -22.41 6.08 -0.58
C LEU A 5 -20.96 5.58 -0.51
N ALA A 6 -20.55 5.12 0.67
CA ALA A 6 -19.28 4.43 0.84
C ALA A 6 -19.41 3.26 1.82
N GLY A 7 -18.60 2.24 1.62
CA GLY A 7 -18.53 1.05 2.46
C GLY A 7 -17.15 0.43 2.36
N ALA A 8 -16.65 -0.11 3.46
CA ALA A 8 -15.32 -0.69 3.52
C ALA A 8 -15.32 -2.05 4.24
N ALA A 9 -14.39 -2.91 3.86
CA ALA A 9 -14.22 -4.23 4.45
C ALA A 9 -12.77 -4.70 4.43
N VAL A 10 -12.48 -5.69 5.28
CA VAL A 10 -11.18 -6.36 5.41
C VAL A 10 -11.39 -7.86 5.23
N VAL A 11 -10.45 -8.50 4.54
CA VAL A 11 -10.34 -9.95 4.39
C VAL A 11 -8.91 -10.34 4.73
N ASN A 12 -8.73 -11.31 5.62
CA ASN A 12 -7.43 -11.90 5.92
C ASN A 12 -6.97 -12.74 4.72
N ILE A 13 -5.71 -12.58 4.33
CA ILE A 13 -5.00 -13.30 3.28
C ILE A 13 -3.65 -13.83 3.78
N ASP A 14 -3.62 -14.37 5.00
CA ASP A 14 -2.41 -14.96 5.55
C ASP A 14 -1.82 -16.02 4.61
N PRO A 15 -0.50 -16.01 4.41
CA PRO A 15 0.15 -16.94 3.50
C PRO A 15 0.12 -18.37 4.04
N PRO A 16 0.21 -19.38 3.17
CA PRO A 16 0.34 -20.77 3.59
C PRO A 16 1.74 -20.99 4.16
N LEU A 17 1.86 -21.24 5.46
CA LEU A 17 3.15 -21.46 6.11
C LEU A 17 3.60 -22.93 6.02
N PRO A 18 4.89 -23.23 5.79
CA PRO A 18 5.98 -22.28 5.52
C PRO A 18 5.89 -21.65 4.12
N ALA A 19 6.31 -20.38 4.00
CA ALA A 19 6.30 -19.64 2.72
C ALA A 19 7.59 -18.85 2.51
N ASP A 20 7.94 -18.54 1.26
CA ASP A 20 9.08 -17.65 0.96
C ASP A 20 8.59 -16.26 0.49
N PRO A 21 8.56 -15.24 1.36
CA PRO A 21 8.36 -13.86 0.91
C PRO A 21 9.49 -13.44 -0.04
N GLN A 22 9.13 -13.05 -1.26
CA GLN A 22 10.07 -12.79 -2.36
C GLN A 22 10.54 -11.31 -2.44
N GLY A 23 10.55 -10.59 -1.31
CA GLY A 23 11.07 -9.22 -1.25
C GLY A 23 12.59 -9.16 -1.02
N PHE A 24 13.12 -10.01 -0.13
CA PHE A 24 14.54 -10.09 0.16
C PHE A 24 15.19 -11.26 -0.56
N VAL A 25 15.89 -10.98 -1.67
CA VAL A 25 16.64 -12.02 -2.41
C VAL A 25 17.73 -12.68 -1.53
N ARG A 26 18.18 -12.05 -0.44
CA ARG A 26 19.14 -12.63 0.50
C ARG A 26 18.51 -13.60 1.51
N ARG A 27 17.18 -13.60 1.68
CA ARG A 27 16.51 -14.47 2.67
C ARG A 27 16.55 -15.91 2.17
N ALA A 28 17.28 -16.74 2.89
CA ALA A 28 17.58 -18.11 2.49
C ALA A 28 16.59 -19.15 3.06
N PHE A 29 15.74 -18.75 4.02
CA PHE A 29 14.79 -19.62 4.70
C PHE A 29 13.34 -19.17 4.53
N ALA A 30 12.39 -20.12 4.64
CA ALA A 30 10.96 -19.82 4.62
C ALA A 30 10.49 -19.30 5.99
N VAL A 31 9.57 -18.33 5.98
CA VAL A 31 8.90 -17.89 7.20
C VAL A 31 7.92 -18.97 7.65
N ARG A 32 7.80 -19.14 8.96
CA ARG A 32 6.99 -20.20 9.58
C ARG A 32 5.95 -19.66 10.56
N ASP A 33 5.90 -18.34 10.69
CA ASP A 33 4.99 -17.63 11.58
C ASP A 33 4.69 -16.24 11.01
N SER A 34 3.67 -15.58 11.54
CA SER A 34 3.23 -14.24 11.12
C SER A 34 3.45 -13.23 12.26
N LEU A 35 3.98 -12.07 11.93
CA LEU A 35 4.11 -10.95 12.86
C LEU A 35 2.74 -10.30 13.11
N ASP A 36 1.98 -10.13 12.03
CA ASP A 36 0.61 -9.65 12.01
C ASP A 36 -0.13 -10.26 10.81
N GLU A 37 -1.46 -10.07 10.77
CA GLU A 37 -2.27 -10.58 9.67
C GLU A 37 -1.95 -9.84 8.35
N CYS A 38 -1.71 -10.60 7.29
CA CYS A 38 -1.75 -10.07 5.93
C CYS A 38 -3.21 -9.89 5.52
N GLN A 39 -3.56 -8.72 4.97
CA GLN A 39 -4.95 -8.38 4.69
C GLN A 39 -5.15 -7.80 3.29
N VAL A 40 -6.31 -8.06 2.69
CA VAL A 40 -6.91 -7.25 1.62
C VAL A 40 -7.93 -6.32 2.25
N ARG A 41 -7.82 -5.03 1.94
CA ARG A 41 -8.72 -4.00 2.43
C ARG A 41 -9.38 -3.32 1.23
N ALA A 42 -10.71 -3.32 1.21
CA ALA A 42 -11.50 -2.79 0.11
C ALA A 42 -12.34 -1.60 0.57
N LEU A 43 -12.36 -0.55 -0.25
CA LEU A 43 -13.30 0.55 -0.19
C LEU A 43 -14.12 0.57 -1.47
N VAL A 44 -15.44 0.62 -1.34
CA VAL A 44 -16.36 0.87 -2.44
C VAL A 44 -17.00 2.24 -2.25
N ILE A 45 -17.00 3.05 -3.31
CA ILE A 45 -17.69 4.35 -3.37
C ILE A 45 -18.70 4.31 -4.51
N SER A 46 -19.92 4.80 -4.27
CA SER A 46 -20.96 4.89 -5.29
C SER A 46 -21.72 6.20 -5.20
N ASN A 47 -22.18 6.73 -6.34
CA ASN A 47 -23.18 7.79 -6.40
C ASN A 47 -24.46 7.31 -7.10
N GLY A 48 -24.74 6.00 -7.08
CA GLY A 48 -25.91 5.39 -7.72
C GLY A 48 -25.79 5.17 -9.24
N THR A 49 -24.95 5.93 -9.95
CA THR A 49 -24.67 5.74 -11.38
C THR A 49 -23.26 5.22 -11.67
N THR A 50 -22.30 5.64 -10.85
CA THR A 50 -20.90 5.24 -10.90
C THR A 50 -20.58 4.45 -9.63
N GLN A 51 -19.75 3.42 -9.77
CA GLN A 51 -19.19 2.65 -8.67
C GLN A 51 -17.70 2.49 -8.87
N LEU A 52 -16.93 2.69 -7.80
CA LEU A 52 -15.47 2.59 -7.78
C LEU A 52 -15.06 1.61 -6.67
N ALA A 53 -14.04 0.80 -6.92
CA ALA A 53 -13.42 -0.03 -5.91
C ALA A 53 -11.93 0.30 -5.78
N ILE A 54 -11.48 0.55 -4.55
CA ILE A 54 -10.07 0.76 -4.20
C ILE A 54 -9.68 -0.38 -3.27
N LEU A 55 -8.68 -1.16 -3.67
CA LEU A 55 -8.18 -2.30 -2.90
C LEU A 55 -6.71 -2.13 -2.58
N THR A 56 -6.35 -2.40 -1.33
CA THR A 56 -4.97 -2.47 -0.86
C THR A 56 -4.70 -3.85 -0.28
N ALA A 57 -3.47 -4.35 -0.42
CA ALA A 57 -3.13 -5.65 0.15
C ALA A 57 -1.69 -5.76 0.65
N ASP A 58 -1.49 -6.62 1.64
CA ASP A 58 -0.19 -6.99 2.20
C ASP A 58 0.52 -8.05 1.37
N LEU A 59 0.98 -7.62 0.20
CA LEU A 59 1.74 -8.43 -0.76
C LEU A 59 3.00 -7.67 -1.15
N ALA A 60 4.04 -8.42 -1.53
CA ALA A 60 5.26 -7.84 -2.05
C ALA A 60 5.01 -7.25 -3.44
N ASN A 61 4.29 -7.93 -4.32
CA ASN A 61 3.98 -7.42 -5.65
C ASN A 61 2.80 -8.23 -6.25
N ILE A 62 2.19 -7.77 -7.33
CA ILE A 62 1.24 -8.55 -8.15
C ILE A 62 1.62 -8.31 -9.61
N ASP A 63 1.83 -9.39 -10.37
CA ASP A 63 2.12 -9.28 -11.79
C ASP A 63 0.86 -8.92 -12.62
N PRO A 64 1.02 -8.51 -13.89
CA PRO A 64 -0.13 -8.18 -14.74
C PRO A 64 -1.14 -9.33 -14.89
N TYR A 65 -0.68 -10.57 -14.94
CA TYR A 65 -1.53 -11.77 -15.04
C TYR A 65 -2.50 -11.87 -13.86
N PHE A 66 -2.02 -11.80 -12.63
CA PHE A 66 -2.88 -11.83 -11.44
C PHE A 66 -3.69 -10.55 -11.29
N ALA A 67 -3.14 -9.38 -11.62
CA ALA A 67 -3.86 -8.12 -11.54
C ALA A 67 -5.11 -8.12 -12.43
N ASP A 68 -5.01 -8.65 -13.65
CA ASP A 68 -6.13 -8.77 -14.58
C ASP A 68 -7.16 -9.79 -14.07
N ARG A 69 -6.72 -10.97 -13.61
CA ARG A 69 -7.61 -11.98 -13.00
C ARG A 69 -8.37 -11.43 -11.80
N ILE A 70 -7.71 -10.68 -10.91
CA ILE A 70 -8.34 -10.04 -9.76
C ILE A 70 -9.41 -9.05 -10.21
N ARG A 71 -9.09 -8.14 -11.15
CA ARG A 71 -10.07 -7.16 -11.64
C ARG A 71 -11.26 -7.83 -12.32
N SER A 72 -11.04 -8.84 -13.17
CA SER A 72 -12.12 -9.58 -13.82
C SER A 72 -13.01 -10.29 -12.81
N THR A 73 -12.42 -10.93 -11.79
CA THR A 73 -13.19 -11.64 -10.75
C THR A 73 -14.02 -10.68 -9.92
N ILE A 74 -13.46 -9.53 -9.53
CA ILE A 74 -14.20 -8.45 -8.85
C ILE A 74 -15.34 -7.95 -9.74
N ALA A 75 -15.08 -7.67 -11.02
CA ALA A 75 -16.08 -7.12 -11.93
C ALA A 75 -17.28 -8.07 -12.09
N ILE A 76 -17.01 -9.38 -12.24
CA ILE A 76 -18.05 -10.41 -12.31
C ILE A 76 -18.85 -10.49 -11.01
N ALA A 77 -18.18 -10.44 -9.85
CA ALA A 77 -18.84 -10.62 -8.55
C ALA A 77 -19.62 -9.38 -8.07
N SER A 78 -19.22 -8.18 -8.49
CA SER A 78 -19.73 -6.91 -7.96
C SER A 78 -20.52 -6.07 -8.96
N GLY A 79 -20.34 -6.29 -10.27
CA GLY A 79 -20.85 -5.41 -11.32
C GLY A 79 -20.07 -4.10 -11.47
N ILE A 80 -19.04 -3.87 -10.67
CA ILE A 80 -18.14 -2.70 -10.80
C ILE A 80 -17.31 -2.89 -12.08
N SER A 81 -17.23 -1.84 -12.90
CA SER A 81 -16.47 -1.88 -14.15
C SER A 81 -15.01 -2.22 -13.90
N TYR A 82 -14.43 -3.04 -14.79
CA TYR A 82 -13.00 -3.38 -14.81
C TYR A 82 -12.10 -2.15 -14.64
N ASP A 83 -12.42 -1.07 -15.36
CA ASP A 83 -11.65 0.18 -15.37
C ASP A 83 -11.86 1.06 -14.13
N SER A 84 -12.85 0.72 -13.30
CA SER A 84 -13.18 1.40 -12.04
C SER A 84 -12.60 0.70 -10.80
N ILE A 85 -11.70 -0.28 -11.01
CA ILE A 85 -11.05 -1.06 -9.94
C ILE A 85 -9.56 -0.69 -9.85
N LEU A 86 -9.20 -0.01 -8.77
CA LEU A 86 -7.82 0.28 -8.41
C LEU A 86 -7.28 -0.83 -7.51
N LEU A 87 -6.18 -1.46 -7.92
CA LEU A 87 -5.44 -2.42 -7.12
C LEU A 87 -4.12 -1.79 -6.67
N ASN A 88 -3.85 -1.84 -5.38
CA ASN A 88 -2.61 -1.41 -4.74
C ASN A 88 -2.08 -2.55 -3.85
N VAL A 89 -0.76 -2.66 -3.77
CA VAL A 89 -0.08 -3.52 -2.80
C VAL A 89 0.81 -2.65 -1.92
N SER A 90 0.97 -3.01 -0.65
CA SER A 90 1.85 -2.27 0.26
C SER A 90 3.32 -2.35 -0.16
N HIS A 91 3.68 -3.39 -0.92
CA HIS A 91 5.05 -3.77 -1.22
C HIS A 91 5.79 -4.35 0.00
N SER A 92 5.07 -4.92 0.96
CA SER A 92 5.71 -5.53 2.14
C SER A 92 6.63 -6.66 1.73
N HIS A 93 7.89 -6.61 2.18
CA HIS A 93 8.85 -7.70 1.99
C HIS A 93 8.58 -8.91 2.93
N GLY A 94 7.61 -8.80 3.84
CA GLY A 94 7.01 -9.92 4.57
C GLY A 94 5.83 -10.57 3.83
N GLY A 95 5.37 -9.98 2.72
CA GLY A 95 4.28 -10.51 1.90
C GLY A 95 4.76 -11.41 0.76
N LEU A 96 3.86 -12.24 0.25
CA LEU A 96 4.12 -13.04 -0.95
C LEU A 96 3.96 -12.23 -2.24
N TRP A 97 4.49 -12.75 -3.35
CA TRP A 97 4.39 -12.17 -4.69
C TRP A 97 3.66 -13.13 -5.64
N PRO A 98 2.34 -12.96 -5.84
CA PRO A 98 1.58 -13.69 -6.86
C PRO A 98 2.10 -13.38 -8.26
N ARG A 99 2.49 -14.44 -8.98
CA ARG A 99 3.05 -14.36 -10.32
C ARG A 99 2.81 -15.63 -11.14
N GLU A 100 2.76 -15.50 -12.46
CA GLU A 100 2.56 -16.62 -13.40
C GLU A 100 3.75 -17.60 -13.39
N HIS A 101 4.98 -17.07 -13.35
CA HIS A 101 6.21 -17.87 -13.33
C HIS A 101 6.46 -18.52 -11.96
N LYS A 102 6.85 -19.79 -11.95
CA LYS A 102 6.93 -20.58 -10.72
C LYS A 102 8.30 -20.47 -10.03
N GLU A 103 9.32 -20.04 -10.75
CA GLU A 103 10.68 -19.90 -10.27
C GLU A 103 10.76 -18.80 -9.22
N LYS A 104 11.45 -19.06 -8.11
CA LYS A 104 11.74 -18.09 -7.04
C LYS A 104 13.11 -17.46 -7.28
N LEU A 105 13.26 -16.18 -6.90
CA LEU A 105 14.55 -15.49 -6.98
C LEU A 105 15.53 -16.08 -5.96
N HIS A 106 15.03 -16.39 -4.75
CA HIS A 106 15.74 -17.07 -3.68
C HIS A 106 14.73 -17.55 -2.60
N GLY A 107 15.21 -18.19 -1.53
CA GLY A 107 14.37 -18.73 -0.45
C GLY A 107 14.76 -20.17 -0.07
N GLU A 108 13.94 -20.83 0.73
CA GLU A 108 14.11 -22.24 1.07
C GLU A 108 13.72 -23.15 -0.10
N PHE A 109 12.67 -22.77 -0.83
CA PHE A 109 12.16 -23.51 -1.98
C PHE A 109 12.64 -22.88 -3.30
N ALA A 110 12.98 -23.69 -4.31
CA ALA A 110 13.44 -23.18 -5.62
C ALA A 110 12.28 -22.65 -6.47
N GLU A 111 11.10 -23.23 -6.28
CA GLU A 111 9.87 -22.88 -6.98
C GLU A 111 8.74 -22.64 -5.97
N LEU A 112 7.62 -22.11 -6.47
CA LEU A 112 6.38 -22.04 -5.70
C LEU A 112 5.96 -23.44 -5.23
N THR A 113 5.71 -23.54 -3.93
CA THR A 113 5.14 -24.74 -3.31
C THR A 113 3.68 -24.94 -3.75
N PRO A 114 3.13 -26.16 -3.65
CA PRO A 114 1.70 -26.38 -3.89
C PRO A 114 0.79 -25.49 -3.03
N GLY A 115 1.20 -25.18 -1.80
CA GLY A 115 0.50 -24.26 -0.90
C GLY A 115 0.45 -22.84 -1.46
N GLU A 116 1.61 -22.29 -1.85
CA GLU A 116 1.69 -20.95 -2.45
C GLU A 116 0.89 -20.85 -3.76
N ILE A 117 0.91 -21.89 -4.60
CA ILE A 117 0.10 -21.96 -5.81
C ILE A 117 -1.40 -21.89 -5.47
N ALA A 118 -1.87 -22.72 -4.54
CA ALA A 118 -3.27 -22.72 -4.12
C ALA A 118 -3.68 -21.38 -3.50
N TYR A 119 -2.79 -20.75 -2.73
CA TYR A 119 -2.99 -19.41 -2.18
C TYR A 119 -3.13 -18.36 -3.28
N PHE A 120 -2.25 -18.34 -4.27
CA PHE A 120 -2.36 -17.39 -5.39
C PHE A 120 -3.63 -17.61 -6.22
N GLU A 121 -4.03 -18.85 -6.45
CA GLU A 121 -5.29 -19.17 -7.13
C GLU A 121 -6.53 -18.71 -6.35
N ARG A 122 -6.44 -18.64 -5.02
CA ARG A 122 -7.52 -18.14 -4.15
C ARG A 122 -7.62 -16.61 -4.14
N LEU A 123 -6.49 -15.89 -4.29
CA LEU A 123 -6.45 -14.43 -4.13
C LEU A 123 -7.50 -13.66 -4.94
N PRO A 124 -7.77 -13.94 -6.24
CA PRO A 124 -8.85 -13.25 -6.96
C PRO A 124 -10.22 -13.29 -6.26
N PHE A 125 -10.53 -14.41 -5.60
CA PHE A 125 -11.77 -14.58 -4.84
C PHE A 125 -11.74 -13.87 -3.49
N ASP A 126 -10.59 -13.85 -2.81
CA ASP A 126 -10.41 -13.11 -1.54
C ASP A 126 -10.60 -11.60 -1.77
N TYR A 127 -10.03 -11.07 -2.86
CA TYR A 127 -10.24 -9.68 -3.30
C TYR A 127 -11.71 -9.40 -3.63
N ALA A 128 -12.35 -10.26 -4.42
CA ALA A 128 -13.78 -10.12 -4.74
C ALA A 128 -14.66 -10.16 -3.48
N SER A 129 -14.34 -11.04 -2.51
CA SER A 129 -15.01 -11.13 -1.22
C SER A 129 -14.91 -9.82 -0.44
N ALA A 130 -13.72 -9.19 -0.42
CA ALA A 130 -13.53 -7.89 0.21
C ALA A 130 -14.43 -6.82 -0.42
N VAL A 131 -14.53 -6.77 -1.76
CA VAL A 131 -15.42 -5.83 -2.47
C VAL A 131 -16.89 -6.09 -2.15
N VAL A 132 -17.35 -7.34 -2.21
CA VAL A 132 -18.75 -7.70 -1.92
C VAL A 132 -19.11 -7.35 -0.47
N LYS A 133 -18.22 -7.60 0.49
CA LYS A 133 -18.40 -7.18 1.89
C LYS A 133 -18.44 -5.67 2.05
N ALA A 134 -17.63 -4.93 1.30
CA ALA A 134 -17.64 -3.48 1.30
C ALA A 134 -18.95 -2.92 0.70
N MET A 135 -19.46 -3.51 -0.40
CA MET A 135 -20.75 -3.16 -1.00
C MET A 135 -21.92 -3.38 -0.03
N ALA A 136 -21.91 -4.50 0.70
CA ALA A 136 -22.94 -4.79 1.70
C ALA A 136 -22.95 -3.79 2.88
N ARG A 137 -21.92 -2.96 3.00
CA ARG A 137 -21.76 -1.95 4.05
C ARG A 137 -21.89 -0.52 3.53
N LEU A 138 -22.34 -0.34 2.28
CA LEU A 138 -22.58 0.99 1.70
C LEU A 138 -23.58 1.77 2.55
N LYS A 139 -23.20 2.98 2.94
CA LYS A 139 -24.05 3.93 3.65
C LYS A 139 -23.79 5.36 3.19
N PRO A 140 -24.74 6.29 3.39
CA PRO A 140 -24.57 7.70 3.06
C PRO A 140 -23.27 8.28 3.62
N ALA A 141 -22.48 8.88 2.74
CA ALA A 141 -21.10 9.26 3.02
C ALA A 141 -20.75 10.67 2.54
N ARG A 142 -19.71 11.21 3.16
CA ARG A 142 -19.05 12.46 2.82
C ARG A 142 -17.54 12.22 2.78
N ILE A 143 -16.87 12.84 1.82
CA ILE A 143 -15.43 12.69 1.60
C ILE A 143 -14.74 14.05 1.77
N SER A 144 -13.57 14.07 2.40
CA SER A 144 -12.65 15.20 2.38
C SER A 144 -11.21 14.69 2.39
N GLY A 145 -10.25 15.57 2.23
CA GLY A 145 -8.85 15.20 2.28
C GLY A 145 -7.96 16.37 2.66
N GLY A 146 -6.72 16.03 2.97
CA GLY A 146 -5.66 16.97 3.27
C GLY A 146 -4.31 16.28 3.11
N THR A 147 -3.25 17.07 3.17
CA THR A 147 -1.88 16.58 2.99
C THR A 147 -1.07 16.96 4.21
N GLY A 148 -0.54 15.95 4.91
CA GLY A 148 0.44 16.11 5.97
C GLY A 148 1.86 16.03 5.43
N ILE A 149 2.85 16.18 6.30
CA ILE A 149 4.27 16.02 5.94
C ILE A 149 4.97 15.23 7.05
N ALA A 150 5.67 14.14 6.70
CA ALA A 150 6.35 13.28 7.67
C ALA A 150 7.89 13.28 7.49
N PRO A 151 8.56 14.37 7.89
CA PRO A 151 9.98 14.55 7.59
C PRO A 151 10.86 13.56 8.35
N GLY A 152 11.93 13.08 7.73
CA GLY A 152 12.92 12.23 8.39
C GLY A 152 12.42 10.83 8.78
N LEU A 153 11.31 10.35 8.18
CA LEU A 153 10.91 8.94 8.24
C LEU A 153 11.59 8.10 7.17
N ALA A 154 12.00 8.71 6.07
CA ALA A 154 12.51 8.02 4.89
C ALA A 154 13.74 8.75 4.33
N VAL A 155 14.46 8.07 3.44
CA VAL A 155 15.65 8.60 2.77
C VAL A 155 15.79 7.98 1.38
N ASN A 156 16.38 8.74 0.46
CA ASN A 156 16.74 8.22 -0.84
C ASN A 156 17.87 7.19 -0.68
N ARG A 157 17.67 6.00 -1.26
CA ARG A 157 18.52 4.81 -1.04
C ARG A 157 19.71 4.66 -1.99
N ARG A 158 19.94 5.64 -2.87
CA ARG A 158 20.92 5.56 -3.98
C ARG A 158 22.21 6.29 -3.62
N GLU A 159 22.95 5.76 -2.66
CA GLU A 159 24.26 6.28 -2.26
C GLU A 159 25.27 6.10 -3.40
N ARG A 160 26.14 7.10 -3.58
CA ARG A 160 27.21 7.09 -4.59
C ARG A 160 28.54 6.89 -3.88
N THR A 161 29.20 5.77 -4.16
CA THR A 161 30.53 5.44 -3.62
C THR A 161 31.62 6.26 -4.32
N GLU A 162 32.80 6.36 -3.71
CA GLU A 162 33.96 7.09 -4.27
C GLU A 162 34.37 6.58 -5.66
N ASP A 163 34.18 5.29 -5.93
CA ASP A 163 34.45 4.66 -7.22
C ASP A 163 33.32 4.80 -8.26
N GLY A 164 32.30 5.61 -7.96
CA GLY A 164 31.22 5.94 -8.89
C GLY A 164 30.13 4.87 -9.05
N ARG A 165 30.09 3.84 -8.20
CA ARG A 165 28.97 2.89 -8.14
C ARG A 165 27.79 3.48 -7.37
N THR A 166 26.60 2.90 -7.58
CA THR A 166 25.43 3.15 -6.73
C THR A 166 25.22 1.94 -5.85
N ILE A 167 25.18 2.14 -4.53
CA ILE A 167 24.85 1.09 -3.56
C ILE A 167 23.54 1.41 -2.83
N LEU A 168 23.05 0.43 -2.08
CA LEU A 168 21.97 0.62 -1.13
C LEU A 168 22.51 1.29 0.13
N GLY A 169 22.31 2.59 0.24
CA GLY A 169 22.83 3.42 1.33
C GLY A 169 22.11 4.76 1.37
N TRP A 170 22.64 5.75 2.09
CA TRP A 170 21.96 7.04 2.22
C TRP A 170 22.40 8.04 1.16
N ASN A 171 21.42 8.69 0.52
CA ASN A 171 21.64 9.85 -0.34
C ASN A 171 20.73 11.01 0.09
N LYS A 172 21.08 11.65 1.21
CA LYS A 172 20.27 12.73 1.81
C LYS A 172 20.20 14.01 0.96
N GLU A 173 21.13 14.18 0.02
CA GLU A 173 21.15 15.33 -0.89
C GLU A 173 20.09 15.23 -1.99
N ASN A 174 19.56 14.03 -2.24
CA ASN A 174 18.54 13.81 -3.25
C ASN A 174 17.15 13.87 -2.60
N PHE A 175 16.18 14.47 -3.31
CA PHE A 175 14.85 14.66 -2.76
C PHE A 175 14.09 13.33 -2.65
N ILE A 176 13.14 13.31 -1.71
CA ILE A 176 12.10 12.31 -1.57
C ILE A 176 10.77 13.03 -1.44
N ASP A 177 9.67 12.32 -1.69
CA ASP A 177 8.34 12.82 -1.39
C ASP A 177 8.01 12.52 0.08
N GLU A 178 7.94 13.57 0.90
CA GLU A 178 7.60 13.48 2.33
C GLU A 178 6.12 13.76 2.61
N GLU A 179 5.32 14.01 1.56
CA GLU A 179 3.89 14.28 1.70
C GLU A 179 3.13 13.02 2.15
N VAL A 180 2.13 13.24 3.00
CA VAL A 180 1.21 12.21 3.50
C VAL A 180 -0.21 12.57 3.04
N PRO A 181 -0.53 12.43 1.75
CA PRO A 181 -1.87 12.70 1.25
C PRO A 181 -2.85 11.73 1.92
N THR A 182 -3.87 12.29 2.56
CA THR A 182 -4.84 11.52 3.33
C THR A 182 -6.26 11.90 2.92
N ILE A 183 -7.08 10.89 2.64
CA ILE A 183 -8.51 11.06 2.34
C ILE A 183 -9.29 10.45 3.49
N ARG A 184 -10.26 11.21 3.99
CA ARG A 184 -11.15 10.84 5.07
C ARG A 184 -12.56 10.62 4.53
N ILE A 185 -13.19 9.53 4.92
CA ILE A 185 -14.55 9.17 4.48
C ILE A 185 -15.41 8.90 5.70
N ASP A 186 -16.46 9.71 5.85
CA ASP A 186 -17.35 9.69 6.99
C ASP A 186 -18.77 9.42 6.56
N SER A 187 -19.52 8.74 7.41
CA SER A 187 -20.96 8.64 7.27
C SER A 187 -21.64 9.97 7.59
N HIS A 188 -22.89 10.13 7.18
CA HIS A 188 -23.68 11.33 7.53
C HIS A 188 -23.90 11.51 9.04
N THR A 189 -23.77 10.43 9.83
CA THR A 189 -23.83 10.47 11.30
C THR A 189 -22.51 10.91 11.94
N GLY A 190 -21.43 11.04 11.17
CA GLY A 190 -20.10 11.44 11.64
C GLY A 190 -19.15 10.27 11.90
N ASP A 191 -19.63 9.02 11.86
CA ASP A 191 -18.77 7.85 12.07
C ASP A 191 -17.84 7.64 10.87
N ALA A 192 -16.57 7.36 11.15
CA ALA A 192 -15.58 7.01 10.13
C ALA A 192 -15.96 5.72 9.39
N ILE A 193 -15.89 5.75 8.06
CA ILE A 193 -16.04 4.59 7.19
C ILE A 193 -14.67 4.08 6.79
N ALA A 194 -13.85 4.97 6.26
CA ALA A 194 -12.52 4.63 5.78
C ALA A 194 -11.57 5.84 5.86
N THR A 195 -10.28 5.55 5.83
CA THR A 195 -9.21 6.54 5.67
C THR A 195 -8.18 5.98 4.70
N LEU A 196 -7.86 6.73 3.65
CA LEU A 196 -6.82 6.35 2.70
C LEU A 196 -5.60 7.19 3.03
N VAL A 197 -4.45 6.54 3.19
CA VAL A 197 -3.18 7.17 3.52
C VAL A 197 -2.17 6.83 2.43
N GLY A 198 -1.61 7.84 1.78
CA GLY A 198 -0.51 7.67 0.83
C GLY A 198 0.84 7.99 1.47
N PHE A 199 1.87 7.22 1.13
CA PHE A 199 3.27 7.56 1.44
C PHE A 199 4.21 6.78 0.52
N GLY A 200 5.27 7.42 0.01
CA GLY A 200 6.24 6.78 -0.89
C GLY A 200 7.44 6.20 -0.17
N CYS A 201 7.35 4.98 0.37
CA CYS A 201 8.48 4.34 1.04
C CYS A 201 8.41 2.81 0.97
N HIS A 202 9.53 2.14 0.69
CA HIS A 202 9.60 0.67 0.75
C HIS A 202 9.30 0.17 2.18
N PRO A 203 8.41 -0.81 2.36
CA PRO A 203 8.21 -1.48 3.65
C PRO A 203 9.31 -2.52 3.90
N VAL A 204 10.43 -1.98 4.35
CA VAL A 204 11.64 -2.71 4.71
C VAL A 204 12.21 -2.19 6.03
N SER A 205 11.34 -1.75 6.95
CA SER A 205 11.78 -1.52 8.33
C SER A 205 12.31 -2.84 8.90
N LEU A 206 11.65 -3.96 8.61
CA LEU A 206 12.12 -5.31 8.91
C LEU A 206 13.04 -5.85 7.81
N GLY A 207 14.13 -6.48 8.21
CA GLY A 207 15.15 -7.08 7.35
C GLY A 207 14.85 -8.51 6.90
N GLY A 208 15.76 -9.05 6.09
CA GLY A 208 15.66 -10.42 5.56
C GLY A 208 15.80 -11.49 6.65
N GLU A 209 16.44 -11.14 7.75
CA GLU A 209 16.73 -11.97 8.92
C GLU A 209 15.48 -12.20 9.80
N VAL A 210 14.45 -11.35 9.69
CA VAL A 210 13.21 -11.47 10.47
C VAL A 210 12.37 -12.65 9.94
N PRO A 211 12.03 -13.64 10.79
CA PRO A 211 11.43 -14.90 10.33
C PRO A 211 9.91 -14.91 10.26
N PHE A 212 9.30 -13.76 9.97
CA PHE A 212 7.86 -13.57 9.99
C PHE A 212 7.33 -13.06 8.65
N SER A 213 6.16 -13.55 8.24
CA SER A 213 5.30 -12.81 7.30
C SER A 213 4.64 -11.62 8.00
N GLY A 214 4.23 -10.62 7.23
CA GLY A 214 3.49 -9.49 7.79
C GLY A 214 3.49 -8.24 6.93
N SER A 215 2.96 -7.16 7.51
CA SER A 215 2.68 -5.90 6.82
C SER A 215 3.75 -4.80 7.01
N ASP A 216 4.80 -5.06 7.79
CA ASP A 216 5.86 -4.09 8.13
C ASP A 216 5.28 -2.83 8.81
N PHE A 217 5.79 -1.62 8.57
CA PHE A 217 5.29 -0.40 9.24
C PHE A 217 3.82 -0.08 8.92
N ILE A 218 3.24 -0.72 7.91
CA ILE A 218 1.88 -0.44 7.45
C ILE A 218 0.85 -0.96 8.46
N GLY A 219 1.07 -2.10 9.11
CA GLY A 219 0.17 -2.61 10.16
C GLY A 219 0.03 -1.65 11.32
N PRO A 220 1.14 -1.23 11.95
CA PRO A 220 1.13 -0.21 13.00
C PRO A 220 0.53 1.13 12.55
N LEU A 221 0.74 1.56 11.30
CA LEU A 221 0.09 2.73 10.72
C LEU A 221 -1.43 2.59 10.74
N ARG A 222 -1.96 1.48 10.20
CA ARG A 222 -3.40 1.23 10.15
C ARG A 222 -3.99 1.20 11.55
N ASN A 223 -3.35 0.47 12.46
CA ASN A 223 -3.77 0.37 13.85
C ASN A 223 -3.85 1.74 14.52
N GLN A 224 -2.87 2.62 14.26
CA GLN A 224 -2.85 3.97 14.82
C GLN A 224 -3.97 4.86 14.27
N VAL A 225 -4.23 4.81 12.96
CA VAL A 225 -5.31 5.56 12.32
C VAL A 225 -6.68 5.07 12.80
N GLU A 226 -6.88 3.75 12.82
CA GLU A 226 -8.14 3.12 13.23
C GLU A 226 -8.42 3.33 14.71
N LEU A 227 -7.39 3.34 15.55
CA LEU A 227 -7.52 3.67 16.97
C LEU A 227 -8.04 5.09 17.21
N ILE A 228 -7.50 6.08 16.47
CA ILE A 228 -7.87 7.48 16.68
C ILE A 228 -9.20 7.83 15.99
N ARG A 229 -9.42 7.32 14.78
CA ARG A 229 -10.52 7.75 13.91
C ARG A 229 -11.68 6.76 13.85
N GLY A 230 -11.42 5.48 14.08
CA GLY A 230 -12.30 4.39 13.68
C GLY A 230 -12.31 4.16 12.16
N GLY A 231 -13.24 3.31 11.69
CA GLY A 231 -13.32 2.92 10.28
C GLY A 231 -12.17 2.00 9.85
N ILE A 232 -11.97 1.86 8.54
CA ILE A 232 -10.91 1.03 7.95
C ILE A 232 -9.83 1.91 7.31
N CYS A 233 -8.57 1.70 7.69
CA CYS A 233 -7.43 2.39 7.09
C CYS A 233 -6.89 1.61 5.87
N LEU A 234 -6.72 2.28 4.73
CA LEU A 234 -6.13 1.75 3.51
C LEU A 234 -4.83 2.50 3.21
N PHE A 235 -3.73 1.77 3.05
CA PHE A 235 -2.44 2.34 2.67
C PHE A 235 -2.24 2.27 1.15
N LEU A 236 -1.92 3.40 0.52
CA LEU A 236 -1.55 3.52 -0.90
C LEU A 236 -0.06 3.76 -1.03
N GLN A 237 0.63 2.90 -1.77
CA GLN A 237 2.07 3.03 -1.98
C GLN A 237 2.35 4.18 -2.95
N GLY A 238 3.20 5.12 -2.53
CA GLY A 238 3.64 6.24 -3.35
C GLY A 238 4.84 5.89 -4.24
N ALA A 239 5.58 6.91 -4.68
CA ALA A 239 6.79 6.74 -5.50
C ALA A 239 7.98 6.25 -4.65
N ALA A 240 7.98 4.96 -4.30
CA ALA A 240 8.92 4.37 -3.35
C ALA A 240 10.20 3.77 -3.96
N GLY A 241 10.35 3.71 -5.30
CA GLY A 241 11.37 2.91 -5.99
C GLY A 241 12.82 3.13 -5.48
N ASN A 242 13.15 4.37 -5.15
CA ASN A 242 14.44 4.81 -4.63
C ASN A 242 14.38 5.27 -3.16
N VAL A 243 13.34 4.91 -2.42
CA VAL A 243 13.10 5.39 -1.05
C VAL A 243 12.95 4.21 -0.09
N LEU A 244 13.62 4.29 1.06
CA LEU A 244 13.50 3.34 2.17
C LEU A 244 13.34 4.09 3.50
N PRO A 245 12.91 3.41 4.59
CA PRO A 245 12.85 4.00 5.92
C PRO A 245 14.23 4.52 6.34
N LEU A 246 14.31 5.66 7.02
CA LEU A 246 15.60 6.23 7.43
C LEU A 246 16.44 5.18 8.19
N GLU A 247 15.78 4.42 9.07
CA GLU A 247 16.32 3.23 9.71
C GLU A 247 15.58 2.01 9.18
N ALA A 248 16.29 1.11 8.50
CA ALA A 248 15.73 0.00 7.75
C ALA A 248 16.53 -1.30 7.96
N PHE A 249 15.93 -2.42 7.56
CA PHE A 249 16.52 -3.76 7.60
C PHE A 249 16.90 -4.25 9.00
N PHE A 250 16.08 -3.93 10.00
CA PHE A 250 16.28 -4.46 11.35
C PHE A 250 16.13 -5.97 11.37
N ASP A 251 16.98 -6.65 12.13
CA ASP A 251 16.98 -8.10 12.31
C ASP A 251 15.96 -8.59 13.36
N HIS A 252 15.16 -7.67 13.91
CA HIS A 252 14.14 -7.95 14.91
C HIS A 252 12.90 -7.05 14.73
N PRO A 253 11.71 -7.51 15.17
CA PRO A 253 10.49 -6.69 15.22
C PRO A 253 10.55 -5.57 16.28
N GLY A 254 9.72 -4.55 16.12
CA GLY A 254 9.60 -3.39 17.00
C GLY A 254 9.82 -2.05 16.29
N PRO A 255 10.91 -1.85 15.54
CA PRO A 255 11.21 -0.57 14.88
C PRO A 255 10.13 -0.09 13.89
N GLU A 256 9.49 -1.01 13.17
CA GLU A 256 8.37 -0.77 12.27
C GLU A 256 7.16 -0.13 12.99
N VAL A 257 6.98 -0.43 14.29
CA VAL A 257 5.89 0.11 15.10
C VAL A 257 6.00 1.62 15.26
N LEU A 258 7.20 2.14 15.52
CA LEU A 258 7.40 3.57 15.73
C LEU A 258 7.18 4.34 14.43
N MET A 259 7.73 3.84 13.31
CA MET A 259 7.52 4.43 11.99
C MET A 259 6.04 4.47 11.63
N GLY A 260 5.35 3.33 11.75
CA GLY A 260 3.93 3.26 11.42
C GLY A 260 3.08 4.16 12.30
N LYS A 261 3.33 4.20 13.62
CA LYS A 261 2.63 5.12 14.54
C LYS A 261 2.84 6.59 14.16
N ARG A 262 4.07 6.99 13.88
CA ARG A 262 4.38 8.39 13.51
C ARG A 262 3.66 8.77 12.22
N LEU A 263 3.68 7.89 11.21
CA LEU A 263 3.00 8.12 9.94
C LEU A 263 1.47 8.12 10.10
N GLY A 264 0.92 7.24 10.94
CA GLY A 264 -0.52 7.20 11.24
C GLY A 264 -1.02 8.45 11.99
N ILE A 265 -0.22 8.99 12.92
CA ILE A 265 -0.53 10.28 13.59
C ILE A 265 -0.53 11.42 12.57
N GLU A 266 0.48 11.47 11.69
CA GLU A 266 0.54 12.52 10.65
C GLU A 266 -0.64 12.43 9.69
N ALA A 267 -1.04 11.21 9.28
CA ALA A 267 -2.20 11.01 8.43
C ALA A 267 -3.49 11.51 9.10
N VAL A 268 -3.69 11.21 10.39
CA VAL A 268 -4.86 11.73 11.13
C VAL A 268 -4.79 13.24 11.27
N HIS A 269 -3.62 13.80 11.59
CA HIS A 269 -3.37 15.24 11.66
C HIS A 269 -3.76 15.94 10.35
N ALA A 270 -3.37 15.37 9.21
CA ALA A 270 -3.67 15.91 7.88
C ALA A 270 -5.17 16.09 7.59
N VAL A 271 -6.06 15.40 8.31
CA VAL A 271 -7.51 15.42 8.05
C VAL A 271 -8.38 15.70 9.28
N VAL A 272 -7.77 16.05 10.42
CA VAL A 272 -8.51 16.19 11.70
C VAL A 272 -9.58 17.27 11.62
N ASP A 273 -9.29 18.39 10.96
CA ASP A 273 -10.19 19.53 10.78
C ASP A 273 -10.69 19.70 9.33
N ALA A 274 -10.39 18.72 8.46
CA ALA A 274 -10.86 18.63 7.08
C ALA A 274 -12.35 18.28 7.01
N GLU A 275 -13.21 19.21 7.46
CA GLU A 275 -14.66 19.08 7.51
C GLU A 275 -15.21 18.77 6.10
N PRO A 276 -15.86 17.60 5.89
CA PRO A 276 -16.33 17.20 4.57
C PRO A 276 -17.67 17.85 4.19
N ARG A 277 -18.30 18.61 5.10
CA ARG A 277 -19.48 19.43 4.81
C ARG A 277 -19.07 20.84 4.40
N GLU A 278 -19.83 21.44 3.50
CA GLU A 278 -19.67 22.86 3.22
C GLU A 278 -20.10 23.68 4.45
N MET A 279 -19.18 24.50 4.95
CA MET A 279 -19.38 25.37 6.10
C MET A 279 -19.41 26.83 5.66
N GLU A 280 -20.24 27.63 6.30
CA GLU A 280 -20.23 29.08 6.19
C GLU A 280 -19.78 29.73 7.50
N ILE A 281 -19.12 30.89 7.41
CA ILE A 281 -18.72 31.67 8.58
C ILE A 281 -19.76 32.75 8.82
N GLU A 282 -20.51 32.62 9.89
CA GLU A 282 -21.48 33.62 10.33
C GLU A 282 -20.84 34.55 11.38
N ARG A 283 -20.99 35.87 11.19
CA ARG A 283 -20.64 36.86 12.21
C ARG A 283 -21.79 36.98 13.21
N ILE A 284 -21.50 36.78 14.48
CA ILE A 284 -22.49 36.83 15.56
C ILE A 284 -22.26 38.09 16.39
N ALA A 285 -23.35 38.79 16.70
CA ALA A 285 -23.34 39.88 17.66
C ALA A 285 -23.05 39.33 19.06
N TYR A 286 -21.95 39.80 19.66
CA TYR A 286 -21.56 39.44 21.02
C TYR A 286 -21.62 40.70 21.88
N GLY A 287 -22.60 40.76 22.77
CA GLY A 287 -22.84 41.90 23.66
C GLY A 287 -21.77 41.99 24.75
N SER A 288 -20.57 42.41 24.36
CA SER A 288 -19.41 42.59 25.23
C SER A 288 -19.06 44.08 25.35
N VAL A 289 -18.64 44.50 26.54
CA VAL A 289 -18.16 45.87 26.82
C VAL A 289 -16.90 46.17 25.99
N THR A 290 -16.05 45.16 25.77
CA THR A 290 -14.99 45.21 24.76
C THR A 290 -15.60 44.86 23.39
N PRO A 291 -15.39 45.66 22.33
CA PRO A 291 -15.89 45.34 20.99
C PRO A 291 -15.24 44.07 20.44
N ILE A 292 -15.97 42.95 20.48
CA ILE A 292 -15.52 41.65 19.98
C ILE A 292 -16.44 41.25 18.82
N ALA A 293 -15.85 40.94 17.67
CA ALA A 293 -16.55 40.26 16.59
C ALA A 293 -16.40 38.74 16.81
N LEU A 294 -17.52 38.04 17.00
CA LEU A 294 -17.51 36.59 17.02
C LEU A 294 -17.84 36.03 15.63
N TYR A 295 -17.16 34.95 15.29
CA TYR A 295 -17.40 34.18 14.08
C TYR A 295 -17.66 32.73 14.48
N ARG A 296 -18.63 32.09 13.84
CA ARG A 296 -18.93 30.66 14.03
C ARG A 296 -19.07 29.98 12.69
N LYS A 297 -18.53 28.76 12.58
CA LYS A 297 -18.78 27.89 11.44
C LYS A 297 -20.18 27.29 11.60
N ARG A 298 -21.04 27.44 10.58
CA ARG A 298 -22.32 26.72 10.48
C ARG A 298 -22.31 25.82 9.25
N VAL A 299 -22.98 24.68 9.36
CA VAL A 299 -23.18 23.76 8.23
C VAL A 299 -24.17 24.40 7.28
N LYS A 300 -23.77 24.57 6.02
CA LYS A 300 -24.68 25.07 4.97
C LYS A 300 -25.78 24.05 4.69
N SER A 301 -26.99 24.49 4.36
CA SER A 301 -28.06 23.59 3.93
C SER A 301 -28.83 24.20 2.76
N PRO A 302 -29.02 23.49 1.63
CA PRO A 302 -28.61 22.10 1.38
C PRO A 302 -27.09 21.95 1.17
N GLN A 303 -26.58 20.72 1.37
CA GLN A 303 -25.20 20.36 1.04
C GLN A 303 -25.06 20.05 -0.47
N PRO A 304 -23.97 20.46 -1.13
CA PRO A 304 -23.72 20.10 -2.52
C PRO A 304 -23.44 18.60 -2.67
N SER A 305 -23.68 18.05 -3.85
CA SER A 305 -23.29 16.68 -4.18
C SER A 305 -21.77 16.56 -4.32
N GLN A 306 -21.21 15.40 -4.02
CA GLN A 306 -19.81 15.07 -4.27
C GLN A 306 -19.73 14.09 -5.45
N PRO A 307 -19.50 14.58 -6.69
CA PRO A 307 -19.47 13.71 -7.87
C PRO A 307 -18.23 12.80 -7.84
N ILE A 308 -18.37 11.63 -8.44
CA ILE A 308 -17.27 10.67 -8.62
C ILE A 308 -17.19 10.24 -10.10
N ALA A 309 -15.98 9.97 -10.55
CA ALA A 309 -15.68 9.44 -11.88
C ALA A 309 -14.39 8.61 -11.83
N SER A 310 -14.18 7.75 -12.82
CA SER A 310 -12.92 7.01 -13.00
C SER A 310 -12.55 6.93 -14.46
N ILE A 311 -11.24 6.90 -14.71
CA ILE A 311 -10.65 6.57 -15.99
C ILE A 311 -9.42 5.70 -15.73
N ARG A 312 -9.24 4.68 -16.56
CA ARG A 312 -8.03 3.86 -16.56
C ARG A 312 -7.19 4.21 -17.78
N LYS A 313 -5.90 4.41 -17.56
CA LYS A 313 -4.92 4.58 -18.63
C LYS A 313 -3.72 3.70 -18.35
N VAL A 314 -3.31 2.92 -19.34
CA VAL A 314 -2.05 2.18 -19.30
C VAL A 314 -0.96 3.12 -19.81
N LEU A 315 0.08 3.32 -19.00
CA LEU A 315 1.23 4.14 -19.35
C LEU A 315 2.40 3.23 -19.70
N GLN A 316 2.94 3.39 -20.90
CA GLN A 316 4.24 2.82 -21.25
C GLN A 316 5.32 3.79 -20.78
N LEU A 317 6.03 3.45 -19.70
CA LEU A 317 7.15 4.25 -19.23
C LEU A 317 8.41 3.88 -20.03
N PRO A 318 9.26 4.86 -20.40
CA PRO A 318 10.53 4.58 -21.04
C PRO A 318 11.39 3.78 -20.06
N LEU A 319 11.88 2.63 -20.51
CA LEU A 319 12.89 1.87 -19.78
C LEU A 319 14.26 2.50 -20.05
N ASN A 320 15.22 2.24 -19.16
CA ASN A 320 16.63 2.51 -19.49
C ASN A 320 17.00 1.75 -20.78
N PRO A 321 17.95 2.27 -21.58
CA PRO A 321 18.42 1.58 -22.77
C PRO A 321 18.75 0.12 -22.43
N ALA A 322 18.11 -0.80 -23.13
CA ALA A 322 18.44 -2.21 -23.01
C ALA A 322 19.87 -2.43 -23.53
N MET A 323 20.57 -3.39 -22.95
CA MET A 323 21.79 -3.92 -23.56
C MET A 323 21.49 -4.39 -24.98
N THR A 324 22.47 -4.29 -25.87
CA THR A 324 22.39 -4.94 -27.17
C THR A 324 22.27 -6.44 -27.00
N LEU A 325 21.72 -7.15 -28.01
CA LEU A 325 21.61 -8.61 -27.95
C LEU A 325 22.98 -9.26 -27.70
N SER A 326 24.04 -8.77 -28.35
CA SER A 326 25.40 -9.26 -28.14
C SER A 326 25.85 -9.08 -26.69
N GLU A 327 25.63 -7.90 -26.10
CA GLU A 327 25.99 -7.65 -24.70
C GLU A 327 25.18 -8.55 -23.75
N MET A 328 23.90 -8.80 -24.04
CA MET A 328 23.07 -9.72 -23.24
C MET A 328 23.56 -11.17 -23.35
N GLU A 329 23.93 -11.62 -24.55
CA GLU A 329 24.48 -12.95 -24.79
C GLU A 329 25.84 -13.14 -24.08
N ASP A 330 26.70 -12.11 -24.16
CA ASP A 330 27.99 -12.08 -23.47
C ASP A 330 27.82 -12.12 -21.95
N GLU A 331 26.90 -11.32 -21.40
CA GLU A 331 26.60 -11.35 -19.97
C GLU A 331 26.02 -12.71 -19.56
N LEU A 332 25.07 -13.26 -20.32
CA LEU A 332 24.49 -14.58 -20.03
C LEU A 332 25.56 -15.68 -20.06
N ALA A 333 26.45 -15.66 -21.04
CA ALA A 333 27.56 -16.60 -21.14
C ALA A 333 28.51 -16.46 -19.95
N ALA A 334 28.86 -15.22 -19.57
CA ALA A 334 29.70 -14.94 -18.41
C ALA A 334 29.06 -15.43 -17.10
N LYS A 335 27.76 -15.16 -16.88
CA LYS A 335 27.03 -15.61 -15.69
C LYS A 335 26.86 -17.13 -15.65
N ARG A 336 26.61 -17.78 -16.79
CA ARG A 336 26.58 -19.25 -16.88
C ARG A 336 27.94 -19.87 -16.55
N SER A 337 29.02 -19.30 -17.10
CA SER A 337 30.38 -19.75 -16.80
C SER A 337 30.74 -19.59 -15.32
N ASP A 338 30.42 -18.43 -14.71
CA ASP A 338 30.60 -18.18 -13.28
C ASP A 338 29.78 -19.18 -12.42
N PHE A 339 28.51 -19.41 -12.79
CA PHE A 339 27.64 -20.36 -12.12
C PHE A 339 28.18 -21.80 -12.18
N GLU A 340 28.52 -22.30 -13.37
CA GLU A 340 29.06 -23.65 -13.54
C GLU A 340 30.42 -23.79 -12.84
N GLY A 341 31.27 -22.75 -12.87
CA GLY A 341 32.53 -22.72 -12.14
C GLY A 341 32.33 -22.83 -10.62
N LYS A 342 31.42 -22.05 -10.04
CA LYS A 342 31.06 -22.14 -8.61
C LYS A 342 30.49 -23.49 -8.25
N LYS A 343 29.59 -24.02 -9.07
CA LYS A 343 28.99 -25.35 -8.87
C LYS A 343 30.05 -26.47 -8.92
N ALA A 344 30.99 -26.41 -9.87
CA ALA A 344 32.09 -27.36 -9.97
C ALA A 344 33.06 -27.26 -8.77
N ALA A 345 33.21 -26.07 -8.19
CA ALA A 345 33.96 -25.83 -6.95
C ALA A 345 33.20 -26.29 -5.68
N GLY A 346 32.02 -26.91 -5.83
CA GLY A 346 31.22 -27.43 -4.72
C GLY A 346 30.31 -26.41 -4.05
N ALA A 347 30.13 -25.21 -4.63
CA ALA A 347 29.17 -24.24 -4.10
C ALA A 347 27.74 -24.81 -4.21
N GLY A 348 27.05 -24.86 -3.07
CA GLY A 348 25.64 -25.20 -2.97
C GLY A 348 24.75 -23.96 -2.86
N ARG A 349 23.44 -24.17 -2.85
CA ARG A 349 22.50 -23.12 -2.42
C ARG A 349 22.67 -22.95 -0.91
N GLU A 350 23.16 -21.79 -0.48
CA GLU A 350 23.09 -21.40 0.93
C GLU A 350 21.60 -21.19 1.27
N ILE A 351 21.05 -22.10 2.07
CA ILE A 351 19.69 -22.06 2.67
C ILE A 351 19.87 -21.76 4.15
#